data_AF-A0A7U5Y4J5-F1
#
_entry.id   AF-A0A7U5Y4J5-F1
#
_cell.length_a   1.000
_cell.length_b   1.000
_cell.length_c   1.000
_cell.angle_alpha   90.00
_cell.angle_beta   90.00
_cell.angle_gamma   90.00
#
_symmetry.space_group_name_H-M   'P 1'
#
loop_
_entity.id
_entity.type
_entity.pdbx_description
1 polymer ?
#
loop_
_entity_poly.entity_id
_entity_poly.type
_entity_poly.pdbx_seq_one_letter_code
_entity_poly.pdbx_strand_id
1 'polypeptide(L)' 'MRKKADLPTKLCARCGLPFSWRKKWARDWDNVKFCSERCRRAGGS' A
#
# COMPACT_ATOMS: atom_id res chain seq x y z
N MET A 1 -25.20 8.47 6.41
CA MET A 1 -24.03 7.99 7.19
C MET A 1 -22.98 7.43 6.23
N ARG A 2 -21.95 8.21 5.87
CA ARG A 2 -20.82 7.71 5.05
C ARG A 2 -19.75 7.18 6.00
N LYS A 3 -19.71 5.85 6.14
CA LYS A 3 -18.77 5.14 7.03
C LYS A 3 -17.35 5.46 6.56
N LYS A 4 -16.50 5.97 7.45
CA LYS A 4 -15.07 6.28 7.22
C LYS A 4 -14.19 5.02 6.99
N ALA A 5 -14.79 3.89 6.58
CA ALA A 5 -14.14 2.58 6.47
C ALA A 5 -13.71 2.22 5.03
N ASP A 6 -14.03 3.03 4.02
CA ASP A 6 -13.77 2.77 2.60
C ASP A 6 -12.33 3.06 2.12
N LEU A 7 -11.34 3.05 3.01
CA LEU A 7 -9.96 3.16 2.54
C LEU A 7 -9.54 1.82 1.94
N PRO A 8 -9.17 1.77 0.64
CA PRO A 8 -8.80 0.52 0.01
C PRO A 8 -7.58 -0.06 0.73
N THR A 9 -7.67 -1.33 1.09
CA THR A 9 -6.53 -2.12 1.57
C THR A 9 -5.95 -2.89 0.39
N LYS A 10 -4.62 -3.01 0.35
CA LYS A 10 -3.90 -3.82 -0.63
C LYS A 10 -2.99 -4.80 0.11
N LEU A 11 -2.64 -5.90 -0.55
CA LEU A 11 -1.65 -6.84 -0.05
C LEU A 11 -0.27 -6.45 -0.57
N CYS A 12 0.73 -6.51 0.30
CA CYS A 12 2.11 -6.25 -0.09
C CYS A 12 2.63 -7.41 -0.97
N ALA A 13 3.01 -7.13 -2.21
CA ALA A 13 3.56 -8.14 -3.13
C ALA A 13 4.89 -8.75 -2.66
N ARG A 14 5.54 -8.18 -1.63
CA ARG A 14 6.82 -8.69 -1.08
C ARG A 14 6.63 -9.53 0.18
N CYS A 15 5.89 -9.01 1.17
CA CYS A 15 5.73 -9.66 2.47
C CYS A 15 4.34 -10.27 2.69
N GLY A 16 3.40 -10.09 1.75
CA GLY A 16 2.03 -10.60 1.86
C GLY A 16 1.16 -9.89 2.90
N LEU A 17 1.70 -8.91 3.62
CA LEU A 17 0.96 -8.22 4.68
C LEU A 17 -0.10 -7.26 4.10
N PRO A 18 -1.33 -7.26 4.63
CA PRO A 18 -2.34 -6.28 4.29
C PRO A 18 -1.93 -4.90 4.81
N PHE A 19 -2.09 -3.89 3.96
CA PHE A 19 -1.81 -2.51 4.33
C PHE A 19 -2.88 -1.58 3.75
N SER A 20 -3.27 -0.60 4.56
CA SER A 20 -4.32 0.36 4.21
C SER A 20 -3.77 1.53 3.42
N TRP A 21 -4.60 2.10 2.54
CA TRP A 21 -4.32 3.35 1.84
C TRP A 21 -3.83 4.44 2.79
N ARG A 22 -2.81 5.20 2.34
CA ARG A 22 -2.26 6.36 3.06
C ARG A 22 -2.32 7.57 2.15
N LYS A 23 -2.53 8.76 2.72
CA LYS A 23 -2.53 10.05 1.99
C LYS A 23 -1.29 10.25 1.11
N LYS A 24 -0.11 9.80 1.53
CA LYS A 24 1.14 9.89 0.74
C LYS A 24 1.09 9.15 -0.59
N TRP A 25 0.15 8.22 -0.74
CA TRP A 25 -0.06 7.43 -1.94
C TRP A 25 -1.24 7.92 -2.77
N ALA A 26 -1.87 9.04 -2.42
CA ALA A 26 -3.03 9.55 -3.15
C ALA A 26 -2.78 9.72 -4.65
N ARG A 27 -1.54 10.02 -5.06
CA ARG A 27 -1.13 10.25 -6.45
C ARG A 27 -0.78 8.96 -7.20
N ASP A 28 -0.21 7.98 -6.51
CA ASP A 28 0.40 6.78 -7.11
C ASP A 28 -0.20 5.47 -6.57
N TRP A 29 -1.35 5.51 -5.90
CA TRP A 29 -1.92 4.35 -5.20
C TRP A 29 -2.08 3.14 -6.09
N ASP A 30 -2.40 3.34 -7.37
CA ASP A 30 -2.48 2.27 -8.36
C ASP A 30 -1.16 1.49 -8.49
N ASN A 31 -0.04 2.22 -8.56
CA ASN A 31 1.31 1.69 -8.62
C ASN A 31 1.84 1.15 -7.27
N VAL A 32 1.21 1.51 -6.15
CA VAL A 32 1.64 1.06 -4.81
C VAL A 32 1.21 -0.39 -4.56
N LYS A 33 2.18 -1.30 -4.70
CA LYS A 33 2.03 -2.74 -4.43
C LYS A 33 2.72 -3.19 -3.13
N PHE A 34 3.35 -2.27 -2.40
CA PHE A 34 4.21 -2.60 -1.26
C PHE A 34 3.84 -1.79 -0.02
N CYS A 35 3.86 -2.43 1.16
CA CYS A 35 3.50 -1.79 2.42
C CYS A 35 4.48 -0.70 2.88
N SER A 36 5.71 -0.71 2.35
CA SER A 36 6.80 0.18 2.75
C SER A 36 7.80 0.40 1.62
N GLU A 37 8.54 1.51 1.67
CA GLU A 37 9.63 1.76 0.71
C GLU A 37 10.73 0.70 0.79
N ARG A 38 10.98 0.12 1.98
CA ARG A 38 11.89 -1.03 2.10
C ARG A 38 11.47 -2.19 1.20
N CYS A 39 10.20 -2.58 1.24
CA CYS A 39 9.69 -3.66 0.38
C CYS A 39 9.67 -3.29 -1.11
N ARG A 40 9.49 -2.00 -1.44
CA ARG A 40 9.60 -1.48 -2.81
C ARG A 40 11.04 -1.49 -3.34
N ARG A 41 12.00 -1.04 -2.51
CA ARG A 41 13.42 -0.89 -2.86
C ARG A 41 14.22 -2.18 -2.71
N ALA A 42 13.73 -3.17 -1.96
CA ALA A 42 14.37 -4.48 -1.79
C ALA A 42 14.38 -5.34 -3.08
N GLY A 43 14.23 -4.75 -4.26
CA GLY A 43 14.52 -5.37 -5.56
C GLY A 43 16.00 -5.52 -5.87
N GLY A 44 16.89 -5.41 -4.89
CA GLY A 44 18.30 -5.73 -5.00
C GLY A 44 18.69 -6.58 -3.81
N SER A 45 19.18 -7.78 -4.09
CA SER A 45 19.96 -8.56 -3.15
C SER A 45 21.27 -7.85 -2.81
#